data_AF-A0A351Y3M8-F1
#
_entry.id   AF-A0A351Y3M8-F1
#
_cell.length_a   1.000
_cell.length_b   1.000
_cell.length_c   1.000
_cell.angle_alpha   90.00
_cell.angle_beta   90.00
_cell.angle_gamma   90.00
#
_symmetry.space_group_name_H-M   'P 1'
#
loop_
_entity.id
_entity.type
_entity.pdbx_description
1 polymer ?
#
loop_
_entity_poly.entity_id
_entity_poly.type
_entity_poly.pdbx_seq_one_letter_code
_entity_poly.pdbx_strand_id
1 'polypeptide(L)' 'MLNFGIIFELLHSMALIHDDIIDESEKRHNALTVHSFIESNIKAHINAKHIAE' A
#
# COMPACT_ATOMS: atom_id res chain seq x y z
N MET A 1 1.29 13.58 -26.69
CA MET A 1 2.46 13.71 -25.81
C MET A 1 2.06 13.17 -24.46
N LEU A 2 2.59 12.02 -24.06
CA LEU A 2 2.38 11.50 -22.70
C LEU A 2 3.02 12.52 -21.74
N ASN A 3 2.30 12.99 -20.73
CA ASN A 3 2.80 14.02 -19.84
C ASN A 3 3.95 13.45 -19.01
N PHE A 4 5.19 13.87 -19.29
CA PHE A 4 6.39 13.40 -18.60
C PHE A 4 6.27 13.50 -17.08
N GLY A 5 5.60 14.54 -16.57
CA GLY A 5 5.34 14.68 -15.13
C GLY A 5 4.52 13.52 -14.56
N ILE A 6 3.50 13.04 -15.28
CA ILE A 6 2.69 11.90 -14.83
C ILE A 6 3.54 10.63 -14.77
N ILE A 7 4.39 10.39 -15.76
CA ILE A 7 5.25 9.20 -15.80
C ILE A 7 6.24 9.23 -14.63
N PHE A 8 6.83 10.40 -14.37
CA PHE A 8 7.77 10.57 -13.27
C PHE A 8 7.11 10.33 -11.91
N GLU A 9 5.94 10.91 -11.68
CA GLU A 9 5.19 10.73 -10.43
C GLU A 9 4.75 9.27 -10.20
N LEU A 10 4.38 8.56 -11.28
CA LEU A 10 4.08 7.12 -11.20
C LEU A 10 5.30 6.30 -10.82
N LEU A 11 6.47 6.58 -11.43
CA LEU A 11 7.71 5.89 -11.10
C LEU A 11 8.17 6.22 -9.67
N HIS A 12 8.04 7.48 -9.26
CA HIS A 12 8.37 7.93 -7.91
C HIS A 12 7.49 7.23 -6.86
N SER A 13 6.17 7.20 -7.09
CA SER A 13 5.22 6.53 -6.19
C SER A 13 5.48 5.02 -6.12
N MET A 14 5.81 4.38 -7.25
CA MET A 14 6.18 2.97 -7.27
C MET A 14 7.44 2.70 -6.45
N ALA A 15 8.48 3.53 -6.57
CA ALA A 15 9.70 3.40 -5.78
C ALA A 15 9.42 3.53 -4.28
N LEU A 16 8.61 4.51 -3.86
CA LEU A 16 8.24 4.68 -2.45
C LEU A 16 7.46 3.49 -1.88
N ILE A 17 6.54 2.90 -2.65
CA ILE A 17 5.79 1.71 -2.21
C ILE A 17 6.75 0.52 -2.01
N HIS A 18 7.73 0.35 -2.88
CA HIS A 18 8.70 -0.76 -2.75
C HIS A 18 9.65 -0.54 -1.57
N ASP A 19 10.09 0.70 -1.37
CA ASP A 19 10.86 1.13 -0.20
C ASP A 19 10.12 0.78 1.11
N ASP A 20 8.85 1.17 1.22
CA ASP A 20 8.00 0.85 2.38
C ASP A 20 7.87 -0.64 2.65
N ILE A 21 7.86 -1.49 1.61
CA ILE A 21 7.78 -2.95 1.75
C ILE A 21 9.12 -3.52 2.22
N ILE A 22 10.24 -3.06 1.66
CA ILE A 22 11.59 -3.53 2.01
C ILE A 22 11.93 -3.16 3.46
N ASP A 23 11.55 -1.95 3.86
CA ASP A 23 11.81 -1.41 5.19
C ASP A 23 10.76 -1.85 6.24
N GLU A 24 9.79 -2.67 5.85
CA GLU A 24 8.66 -3.11 6.70
C GLU A 24 7.95 -1.93 7.41
N SER A 25 7.85 -0.79 6.73
CA SER A 25 7.33 0.44 7.31
C SER A 25 5.80 0.40 7.41
N GLU A 26 5.24 0.51 8.62
CA GLU A 26 3.79 0.52 8.81
C GLU A 26 3.10 1.80 8.30
N LYS A 27 3.81 2.94 8.34
CA LYS A 27 3.25 4.26 8.03
C LYS A 27 4.20 5.15 7.24
N ARG A 28 3.64 5.94 6.32
CA ARG A 28 4.31 7.05 5.63
C ARG A 28 3.43 8.30 5.72
N HIS A 29 4.01 9.43 6.10
CA HIS A 29 3.29 10.70 6.31
C HIS A 29 2.03 10.57 7.20
N ASN A 30 2.14 9.82 8.30
CA ASN A 30 1.03 9.51 9.23
C ASN A 30 -0.15 8.71 8.62
N ALA A 31 -0.05 8.25 7.36
CA ALA A 31 -0.99 7.32 6.75
C ALA A 31 -0.38 5.91 6.72
N LEU A 32 -1.23 4.88 6.67
CA LEU A 32 -0.76 3.50 6.50
C LEU A 32 -0.08 3.35 5.13
N THR A 33 1.02 2.60 5.09
CA THR A 33 1.63 2.22 3.81
C THR A 33 0.72 1.24 3.09
N VAL A 34 0.89 1.15 1.77
CA VAL A 34 0.00 0.36 0.90
C VAL A 34 -0.03 -1.11 1.34
N HIS A 35 1.11 -1.70 1.67
CA HIS A 35 1.17 -3.10 2.07
C HIS A 35 0.47 -3.35 3.42
N SER A 36 0.69 -2.47 4.42
CA SER A 36 0.04 -2.59 5.73
C SER A 36 -1.47 -2.37 5.64
N PHE A 37 -1.92 -1.47 4.76
CA PHE A 37 -3.34 -1.27 4.48
C PHE A 37 -3.96 -2.53 3.85
N ILE A 38 -3.33 -3.11 2.82
CA ILE A 38 -3.83 -4.33 2.17
C ILE A 38 -3.89 -5.49 3.16
N GLU A 39 -2.84 -5.70 3.94
CA GLU A 39 -2.79 -6.76 4.94
C GLU A 39 -3.90 -6.62 5.98
N SER A 40 -4.15 -5.40 6.47
CA SER A 40 -5.23 -5.09 7.40
C SER A 40 -6.61 -5.43 6.82
N ASN A 41 -6.84 -5.11 5.54
CA ASN A 41 -8.10 -5.42 4.85
C ASN A 41 -8.27 -6.92 4.64
N ILE A 42 -7.21 -7.65 4.29
CA ILE A 42 -7.25 -9.11 4.12
C ILE A 42 -7.58 -9.78 5.46
N LYS A 43 -6.90 -9.39 6.55
CA LYS A 43 -7.17 -9.89 7.90
C LYS A 43 -8.61 -9.62 8.33
N ALA A 44 -9.12 -8.41 8.09
CA ALA A 44 -10.50 -8.06 8.39
C ALA A 44 -11.50 -8.93 7.61
N HIS A 45 -11.24 -9.18 6.32
CA HIS A 45 -12.09 -10.03 5.50
C HIS A 45 -12.10 -11.50 5.96
N ILE A 46 -10.94 -12.06 6.31
CA ILE A 46 -10.83 -13.42 6.85
C ILE A 46 -11.61 -13.54 8.16
N ASN A 47 -11.46 -12.58 9.07
CA ASN A 47 -12.17 -12.58 10.35
C ASN A 47 -13.69 -12.49 10.15
N ALA A 48 -14.15 -11.64 9.23
CA ALA A 48 -15.57 -11.52 8.91
C ALA A 48 -16.15 -12.83 8.36
N LYS A 49 -15.40 -13.55 7.52
CA LYS A 49 -15.82 -14.86 7.00
C LYS A 49 -15.91 -15.90 8.12
N HIS A 50 -14.92 -15.95 9.02
CA HIS A 50 -14.91 -16.91 10.12
C HIS A 50 -16.06 -16.72 11.11
N ILE A 51 -16.53 -15.47 11.33
CA ILE A 51 -17.67 -15.18 12.21
C ILE A 51 -19.02 -15.57 11.56
N ALA A 52 -19.05 -15.72 10.23
CA ALA A 52 -20.26 -16.06 9.48
C ALA A 52 -20.46 -17.58 9.29
N GLU A 53 -19.47 -18.40 9.66
CA GLU A 53 -19.51 -19.88 9.69
C GLU A 53 -19.94 -20.40 11.07
#